data_AF-A0AAU1WP13-F1
#
_entry.id   AF-A0AAU1WP13-F1
#
_cell.length_a   1.000
_cell.length_b   1.000
_cell.length_c   1.000
_cell.angle_alpha   90.00
_cell.angle_beta   90.00
_cell.angle_gamma   90.00
#
_symmetry.space_group_name_H-M   'P 1'
#
loop_
_entity.id
_entity.type
_entity.pdbx_description
1 polymer ?
#
loop_
_entity_poly.entity_id
_entity_poly.type
_entity_poly.pdbx_seq_one_letter_code
_entity_poly.pdbx_strand_id
1 'polypeptide(L)'
;MTTEPFAELIARCRAAALVRFADAETELWHSVRELTVRHQAHCPERADGCPRCHRALAVLLADAHPADTGEDGDGEHPTATVPADVDRYAVLADLPDTAVVAVADAAVGDESALCGYGWAAEDGTTGYGDSLASSSGEAEVTGICAAALSLLEHHEDTPVVILCDSVEAVEAINTALRSADPAAAHRTLLFPESRHLMDRLVRHRHPVQVRWLKGHIGHDLNETADAFARLALRRATGRIPPSAARKEEARLLRLLGSGAGPLLAAA
;
A
#
# COMPACT_ATOMS: atom_id res chain seq x y z
N MET A 1 -14.75 -27.77 24.78
CA MET A 1 -14.17 -26.61 24.07
C MET A 1 -14.89 -26.52 22.74
N THR A 2 -15.86 -25.62 22.65
CA THR A 2 -16.69 -25.41 21.46
C THR A 2 -15.89 -24.67 20.41
N THR A 3 -15.57 -25.35 19.31
CA THR A 3 -15.09 -24.74 18.06
C THR A 3 -16.25 -23.96 17.46
N GLU A 4 -16.41 -22.72 17.90
CA GLU A 4 -17.28 -21.78 17.21
C GLU A 4 -16.77 -21.64 15.77
N PRO A 5 -17.64 -21.69 14.74
CA PRO A 5 -17.21 -21.49 13.36
C PRO A 5 -16.49 -20.14 13.25
N PHE A 6 -15.32 -20.10 12.63
CA PHE A 6 -14.50 -18.89 12.47
C PHE A 6 -15.30 -17.68 11.95
N ALA A 7 -16.29 -17.92 11.08
CA ALA A 7 -17.23 -16.92 10.60
C ALA A 7 -18.06 -16.25 11.72
N GLU A 8 -18.46 -17.00 12.74
CA GLU A 8 -19.25 -16.52 13.88
C GLU A 8 -18.40 -15.70 14.86
N LEU A 9 -17.10 -16.02 14.96
CA LEU A 9 -16.13 -15.18 15.67
C LEU A 9 -15.93 -13.84 14.94
N ILE A 10 -15.71 -13.87 13.62
CA ILE A 10 -15.59 -12.65 12.79
C ILE A 10 -16.84 -11.78 12.92
N ALA A 11 -18.03 -12.38 12.82
CA ALA A 11 -19.30 -11.65 12.94
C ALA A 11 -19.43 -10.96 14.31
N ARG A 12 -19.03 -11.64 15.40
CA ARG A 12 -19.06 -11.08 16.75
C ARG A 12 -18.05 -9.95 16.94
N CYS A 13 -16.82 -10.13 16.45
CA CYS A 13 -15.79 -9.09 16.48
C CYS A 13 -16.24 -7.84 15.71
N ARG A 14 -16.84 -8.03 14.52
CA ARG A 14 -17.41 -6.94 13.72
C ARG A 14 -18.53 -6.22 14.45
N ALA A 15 -19.48 -6.96 15.04
CA ALA A 15 -20.58 -6.38 15.81
C ALA A 15 -20.06 -5.56 17.00
N ALA A 16 -19.09 -6.11 17.75
CA ALA A 16 -18.48 -5.41 18.88
C ALA A 16 -17.72 -4.15 18.46
N ALA A 17 -17.01 -4.19 17.34
CA ALA A 17 -16.32 -3.01 16.80
C ALA A 17 -17.30 -1.92 16.38
N LEU A 18 -18.42 -2.27 15.72
CA LEU A 18 -19.45 -1.31 15.34
C LEU A 18 -20.14 -0.67 16.55
N VAL A 19 -20.39 -1.43 17.63
CA VAL A 19 -20.92 -0.87 18.88
C VAL A 19 -19.94 0.13 19.48
N ARG A 20 -18.65 -0.22 19.60
CA ARG A 20 -17.64 0.70 20.12
C ARG A 20 -17.49 1.97 19.27
N PHE A 21 -17.58 1.83 17.95
CA PHE A 21 -17.56 2.96 17.03
C PHE A 21 -18.81 3.84 17.22
N ALA A 22 -20.00 3.26 17.32
CA ALA A 22 -21.24 4.00 17.58
C ALA A 22 -21.20 4.77 18.90
N ASP A 23 -20.59 4.18 19.93
CA ASP A 23 -20.46 4.80 21.24
C ASP A 23 -19.40 5.93 21.23
N ALA A 24 -18.30 5.76 20.50
CA ALA A 24 -17.20 6.74 20.44
C ALA A 24 -17.50 7.92 19.51
N GLU A 25 -18.17 7.65 18.38
CA GLU A 25 -18.35 8.59 17.27
C GLU A 25 -19.83 8.66 16.87
N THR A 26 -20.69 9.02 17.82
CA THR A 26 -22.16 8.91 17.66
C THR A 26 -22.70 9.70 16.46
N GLU A 27 -22.21 10.92 16.22
CA GLU A 27 -22.65 11.73 15.07
C GLU A 27 -22.18 11.13 13.73
N LEU A 28 -20.94 10.66 13.68
CA LEU A 28 -20.40 9.99 12.50
C LEU A 28 -21.15 8.69 12.23
N TRP A 29 -21.45 7.91 13.27
CA TRP A 29 -22.26 6.69 13.17
C TRP A 29 -23.66 6.96 12.64
N HIS A 30 -24.33 8.01 13.12
CA HIS A 30 -25.62 8.44 12.58
C HIS A 30 -25.52 8.82 11.09
N SER A 31 -24.49 9.57 10.72
CA SER A 31 -24.23 9.99 9.34
C SER A 31 -23.97 8.80 8.42
N VAL A 32 -23.10 7.87 8.83
CA VAL A 32 -22.81 6.61 8.13
C VAL A 32 -24.10 5.81 7.92
N ARG A 33 -24.93 5.66 8.96
CA ARG A 33 -26.20 4.91 8.88
C ARG A 33 -27.19 5.58 7.93
N GLU A 34 -27.35 6.89 7.99
CA GLU A 34 -28.26 7.62 7.10
C GLU A 34 -27.83 7.48 5.64
N LEU A 35 -26.53 7.69 5.36
CA LEU A 35 -25.97 7.51 4.03
C LEU A 35 -26.15 6.07 3.54
N THR A 36 -25.95 5.07 4.41
CA THR A 36 -26.13 3.65 4.08
C THR A 36 -27.56 3.36 3.67
N VAL A 37 -28.55 3.82 4.44
CA VAL A 37 -29.98 3.66 4.13
C VAL A 37 -30.33 4.36 2.81
N ARG A 38 -29.85 5.58 2.59
CA ARG A 38 -30.09 6.36 1.36
C ARG A 38 -29.53 5.65 0.12
N HIS A 39 -28.34 5.05 0.25
CA HIS A 39 -27.70 4.33 -0.83
C HIS A 39 -28.37 2.96 -1.08
N GLN A 40 -28.71 2.21 -0.04
CA GLN A 40 -29.43 0.93 -0.15
C GLN A 40 -30.78 1.07 -0.85
N ALA A 41 -31.47 2.21 -0.69
CA ALA A 41 -32.74 2.49 -1.38
C ALA A 41 -32.62 2.46 -2.91
N HIS A 42 -31.43 2.76 -3.43
CA HIS A 42 -31.13 2.82 -4.87
C HIS A 42 -30.21 1.68 -5.35
N CYS A 43 -29.78 0.80 -4.44
CA CYS A 43 -28.94 -0.33 -4.76
C CYS A 43 -29.79 -1.50 -5.31
N PRO A 44 -29.50 -2.04 -6.50
CA PRO A 44 -30.27 -3.13 -7.09
C PRO A 44 -30.16 -4.45 -6.29
N GLU A 45 -29.08 -4.63 -5.53
CA GLU A 45 -28.82 -5.85 -4.76
C GLU A 45 -29.49 -5.82 -3.37
N ARG A 46 -29.80 -4.62 -2.83
CA ARG A 46 -30.47 -4.37 -1.52
C ARG A 46 -29.94 -5.15 -0.30
N ALA A 47 -28.81 -5.84 -0.43
CA ALA A 47 -28.26 -6.68 0.62
C ALA A 47 -27.54 -5.84 1.68
N ASP A 48 -27.72 -6.20 2.94
CA ASP A 48 -26.84 -5.76 4.01
C ASP A 48 -25.42 -6.23 3.71
N GLY A 49 -24.47 -5.30 3.67
CA GLY A 49 -23.07 -5.61 3.38
C GLY A 49 -22.67 -5.57 1.89
N CYS A 50 -23.50 -5.04 0.99
CA CYS A 50 -23.15 -4.92 -0.43
C CYS A 50 -21.83 -4.11 -0.62
N PRO A 51 -20.79 -4.68 -1.28
CA PRO A 51 -19.50 -4.02 -1.45
C PRO A 51 -19.58 -2.68 -2.21
N ARG A 52 -20.53 -2.54 -3.13
CA ARG A 52 -20.79 -1.30 -3.86
C ARG A 52 -21.31 -0.20 -2.93
N CYS A 53 -22.20 -0.56 -2.00
CA CYS A 53 -22.67 0.36 -0.98
C CYS A 53 -21.51 0.83 -0.09
N HIS A 54 -20.67 -0.09 0.39
CA HIS A 54 -19.53 0.28 1.24
C HIS A 54 -18.55 1.24 0.55
N ARG A 55 -18.23 0.99 -0.73
CA ARG A 55 -17.33 1.86 -1.49
C ARG A 55 -17.92 3.26 -1.70
N ALA A 56 -19.20 3.37 -2.04
CA ALA A 56 -19.86 4.67 -2.22
C ALA A 56 -19.95 5.46 -0.90
N LEU A 57 -20.16 4.77 0.22
CA LEU A 57 -20.20 5.38 1.54
C LEU A 57 -18.82 5.87 1.99
N ALA A 58 -17.77 5.08 1.74
CA ALA A 58 -16.39 5.47 2.09
C ALA A 58 -15.97 6.77 1.41
N VAL A 59 -16.34 6.97 0.13
CA VAL A 59 -16.09 8.21 -0.61
C VAL A 59 -16.81 9.40 0.03
N LEU A 60 -18.11 9.26 0.32
CA LEU A 60 -18.89 10.35 0.91
C LEU A 60 -18.44 10.72 2.34
N LEU A 61 -17.93 9.76 3.10
CA LEU A 61 -17.39 10.01 4.43
C LEU A 61 -16.02 10.69 4.38
N ALA A 62 -15.20 10.39 3.37
CA ALA A 62 -13.94 11.08 3.13
C ALA A 62 -14.17 12.56 2.77
N ASP A 63 -15.23 12.85 2.01
CA ASP A 63 -15.59 14.22 1.61
C ASP A 63 -16.28 15.03 2.73
N ALA A 64 -16.99 14.36 3.65
CA ALA A 64 -17.75 15.01 4.72
C ALA A 64 -16.90 15.45 5.94
N HIS A 65 -15.60 15.11 5.96
CA HIS A 65 -14.65 15.57 6.97
C HIS A 65 -13.43 16.20 6.29
N PRO A 66 -13.54 17.46 5.81
CA PRO A 66 -12.33 18.24 5.62
C PRO A 66 -11.59 18.27 6.96
N ALA A 67 -10.29 17.99 6.93
CA ALA A 67 -9.44 18.20 8.10
C ALA A 67 -9.68 19.63 8.60
N ASP A 68 -9.85 19.78 9.91
CA ASP A 68 -10.00 21.06 10.62
C ASP A 68 -9.00 22.11 10.10
N THR A 69 -9.45 22.92 9.15
CA THR A 69 -8.75 24.12 8.69
C THR A 69 -9.35 25.26 9.49
N GLY A 70 -8.65 25.67 10.54
CA GLY A 70 -8.89 26.96 11.16
C GLY A 70 -8.59 28.08 10.15
N GLU A 71 -9.63 28.68 9.60
CA GLU A 71 -9.65 30.04 9.06
C GLU A 71 -9.75 31.00 10.29
N ASP A 72 -9.07 32.14 10.42
CA ASP A 72 -8.91 33.24 9.48
C ASP A 72 -7.63 34.05 9.79
N GLY A 73 -7.02 34.57 8.73
CA GLY A 73 -5.93 35.54 8.81
C GLY A 73 -5.57 36.05 7.42
N ASP A 74 -6.44 36.91 6.88
CA ASP A 74 -6.29 37.62 5.61
C ASP A 74 -4.87 38.15 5.38
N GLY A 75 -4.23 37.64 4.33
CA GLY A 75 -2.91 38.03 3.88
C GLY A 75 -2.74 37.68 2.41
N GLU A 76 -3.09 38.62 1.56
CA GLU A 76 -2.91 38.60 0.10
C GLU A 76 -1.47 38.21 -0.27
N HIS A 77 -1.29 37.03 -0.87
CA HIS A 77 -0.02 36.59 -1.43
C HIS A 77 -0.18 35.87 -2.77
N PRO A 78 0.83 35.98 -3.65
CA PRO A 78 0.66 36.02 -5.09
C PRO A 78 0.42 34.64 -5.68
N THR A 79 -0.25 34.64 -6.82
CA THR A 79 -0.48 33.50 -7.73
C THR A 79 0.82 32.79 -8.08
N ALA A 80 1.28 31.89 -7.20
CA ALA A 80 2.36 30.98 -7.49
C ALA A 80 1.80 29.90 -8.41
N THR A 81 2.26 29.93 -9.65
CA THR A 81 1.98 28.92 -10.67
C THR A 81 2.40 27.56 -10.13
N VAL A 82 1.44 26.69 -9.89
CA VAL A 82 1.68 25.29 -9.51
C VAL A 82 2.43 24.62 -10.68
N PRO A 83 3.59 23.96 -10.47
CA PRO A 83 4.28 23.27 -11.54
C PRO A 83 3.41 22.12 -12.06
N ALA A 84 3.24 22.06 -13.37
CA ALA A 84 2.39 21.10 -14.10
C ALA A 84 2.97 19.66 -14.16
N ASP A 85 3.58 19.16 -13.08
CA ASP A 85 4.32 17.89 -13.04
C ASP A 85 3.69 16.82 -12.13
N VAL A 86 2.38 16.93 -11.84
CA VAL A 86 1.68 16.02 -10.91
C VAL A 86 1.26 14.69 -11.58
N ASP A 87 1.36 14.58 -12.92
CA ASP A 87 0.87 13.42 -13.69
C ASP A 87 1.97 12.56 -14.35
N ARG A 88 3.25 12.89 -14.17
CA ARG A 88 4.33 12.15 -14.83
C ARG A 88 4.75 10.95 -13.98
N TYR A 89 4.32 9.75 -14.39
CA TYR A 89 4.87 8.50 -13.86
C TYR A 89 6.40 8.49 -14.02
N ALA A 90 7.09 7.85 -13.08
CA ALA A 90 8.53 7.70 -13.10
C ALA A 90 8.94 6.99 -14.40
N VAL A 91 9.76 7.69 -15.18
CA VAL A 91 10.50 7.09 -16.29
C VAL A 91 11.84 6.68 -15.71
N LEU A 92 12.27 5.43 -15.89
CA LEU A 92 13.55 4.93 -15.36
C LEU A 92 14.74 5.82 -15.76
N ALA A 93 14.69 6.42 -16.95
CA ALA A 93 15.70 7.36 -17.44
C ALA A 93 15.81 8.68 -16.65
N ASP A 94 14.81 8.99 -15.80
CA ASP A 94 14.77 10.19 -14.96
C ASP A 94 15.17 9.88 -13.51
N LEU A 95 15.71 8.68 -13.23
CA LEU A 95 16.22 8.29 -11.91
C LEU A 95 17.71 8.63 -11.78
N PRO A 96 18.22 8.90 -10.56
CA PRO A 96 19.63 9.17 -10.37
C PRO A 96 20.47 7.95 -10.73
N ASP A 97 21.47 8.10 -11.61
CA ASP A 97 22.39 7.02 -12.02
C ASP A 97 23.15 6.39 -10.82
N THR A 98 23.20 7.09 -9.70
CA THR A 98 23.87 6.65 -8.47
C THR A 98 22.92 6.03 -7.45
N ALA A 99 21.61 5.93 -7.74
CA ALA A 99 20.65 5.35 -6.81
C ALA A 99 20.51 3.84 -7.06
N VAL A 100 20.19 3.09 -6.01
CA VAL A 100 19.68 1.73 -6.15
C VAL A 100 18.17 1.80 -6.35
N VAL A 101 17.71 1.29 -7.48
CA VAL A 101 16.29 1.29 -7.86
C VAL A 101 15.66 -0.07 -7.60
N ALA A 102 14.51 -0.06 -6.93
CA ALA A 102 13.65 -1.23 -6.82
C ALA A 102 12.19 -0.90 -7.10
N VAL A 103 11.43 -1.93 -7.47
CA VAL A 103 9.98 -1.88 -7.60
C VAL A 103 9.37 -2.72 -6.49
N ALA A 104 8.35 -2.21 -5.82
CA ALA A 104 7.57 -2.91 -4.82
C ALA A 104 6.09 -2.97 -5.24
N ASP A 105 5.45 -4.09 -4.91
CA ASP A 105 4.05 -4.35 -5.22
C ASP A 105 3.42 -5.22 -4.10
N ALA A 106 2.10 -5.26 -4.03
CA ALA A 106 1.35 -6.03 -3.05
C ALA A 106 0.11 -6.74 -3.61
N ALA A 107 -0.30 -7.79 -2.90
CA ALA A 107 -1.49 -8.56 -3.18
C ALA A 107 -2.33 -8.73 -1.91
N VAL A 108 -3.61 -8.37 -1.97
CA VAL A 108 -4.55 -8.48 -0.84
C VAL A 108 -5.48 -9.68 -1.04
N GLY A 109 -5.80 -10.39 0.04
CA GLY A 109 -6.80 -11.45 0.01
C GLY A 109 -8.23 -10.92 0.13
N ASP A 110 -9.14 -11.37 -0.73
CA ASP A 110 -10.54 -10.91 -0.73
C ASP A 110 -11.33 -11.25 0.56
N GLU A 111 -10.92 -12.28 1.30
CA GLU A 111 -11.66 -12.84 2.44
C GLU A 111 -10.96 -12.63 3.79
N SER A 112 -9.82 -11.94 3.83
CA SER A 112 -9.00 -11.78 5.02
C SER A 112 -8.17 -10.52 4.97
N ALA A 113 -7.78 -9.98 6.13
CA ALA A 113 -6.80 -8.90 6.20
C ALA A 113 -5.37 -9.33 5.80
N LEU A 114 -5.12 -10.61 5.47
CA LEU A 114 -3.81 -11.05 5.02
C LEU A 114 -3.47 -10.45 3.65
N CYS A 115 -2.27 -9.89 3.55
CA CYS A 115 -1.66 -9.48 2.31
C CYS A 115 -0.31 -10.16 2.12
N GLY A 116 0.12 -10.27 0.86
CA GLY A 116 1.49 -10.54 0.49
C GLY A 116 2.10 -9.28 -0.14
N TYR A 117 3.39 -9.06 0.05
CA TYR A 117 4.15 -8.02 -0.63
C TYR A 117 5.41 -8.62 -1.24
N GLY A 118 5.90 -8.00 -2.30
CA GLY A 118 7.10 -8.41 -3.02
C GLY A 118 7.84 -7.21 -3.58
N TRP A 119 9.15 -7.35 -3.76
CA TRP A 119 9.97 -6.33 -4.38
C TRP A 119 11.16 -6.94 -5.14
N ALA A 120 11.62 -6.21 -6.14
CA ALA A 120 12.76 -6.56 -6.96
C ALA A 120 13.58 -5.31 -7.32
N ALA A 121 14.90 -5.41 -7.17
CA ALA A 121 15.85 -4.35 -7.45
C ALA A 121 16.64 -4.61 -8.73
N GLU A 122 17.18 -3.54 -9.32
CA GLU A 122 18.01 -3.60 -10.54
C GLU A 122 19.33 -4.35 -10.34
N ASP A 123 19.85 -4.39 -9.11
CA ASP A 123 21.05 -5.16 -8.75
C ASP A 123 20.77 -6.68 -8.61
N GLY A 124 19.51 -7.09 -8.88
CA GLY A 124 19.05 -8.47 -8.79
C GLY A 124 18.66 -8.91 -7.37
N THR A 125 18.79 -8.04 -6.37
CA THR A 125 18.26 -8.33 -5.03
C THR A 125 16.73 -8.31 -5.05
N THR A 126 16.13 -9.17 -4.22
CA THR A 126 14.69 -9.35 -4.15
C THR A 126 14.27 -9.69 -2.74
N GLY A 127 13.01 -9.44 -2.41
CA GLY A 127 12.42 -9.90 -1.17
C GLY A 127 10.91 -9.97 -1.26
N TYR A 128 10.32 -10.72 -0.35
CA TYR A 128 8.88 -10.86 -0.24
C TYR A 128 8.49 -11.30 1.17
N GLY A 129 7.24 -11.05 1.54
CA GLY A 129 6.72 -11.42 2.84
C GLY A 129 5.21 -11.25 2.91
N ASP A 130 4.65 -11.57 4.06
CA ASP A 130 3.23 -11.40 4.36
C ASP A 130 3.01 -10.49 5.56
N SER A 131 1.84 -9.87 5.60
CA SER A 131 1.42 -8.95 6.67
C SER A 131 -0.11 -8.89 6.74
N LEU A 132 -0.60 -7.99 7.59
CA LEU A 132 -1.98 -7.56 7.61
C LEU A 132 -2.12 -6.19 6.93
N ALA A 133 -3.19 -6.03 6.14
CA ALA A 133 -3.55 -4.77 5.51
C ALA A 133 -5.08 -4.63 5.43
N SER A 134 -5.56 -3.41 5.62
CA SER A 134 -6.98 -3.06 5.55
C SER A 134 -7.42 -2.65 4.14
N SER A 135 -6.46 -2.30 3.30
CA SER A 135 -6.65 -1.89 1.90
C SER A 135 -5.45 -2.32 1.05
N SER A 136 -5.59 -2.19 -0.27
CA SER A 136 -4.44 -2.33 -1.18
C SER A 136 -3.37 -1.30 -0.84
N GLY A 137 -3.74 -0.02 -0.66
CA GLY A 137 -2.79 1.04 -0.30
C GLY A 137 -1.94 0.73 0.93
N GLU A 138 -2.52 0.15 1.98
CA GLU A 138 -1.75 -0.27 3.16
C GLU A 138 -0.79 -1.45 2.88
N ALA A 139 -1.21 -2.41 2.06
CA ALA A 139 -0.36 -3.52 1.65
C ALA A 139 0.83 -3.03 0.81
N GLU A 140 0.59 -2.07 -0.08
CA GLU A 140 1.62 -1.41 -0.89
C GLU A 140 2.61 -0.63 -0.02
N VAL A 141 2.12 0.14 0.97
CA VAL A 141 3.01 0.84 1.91
C VAL A 141 3.90 -0.15 2.65
N THR A 142 3.35 -1.31 3.04
CA THR A 142 4.12 -2.38 3.68
C THR A 142 5.24 -2.88 2.75
N GLY A 143 4.91 -3.15 1.49
CA GLY A 143 5.88 -3.58 0.47
C GLY A 143 6.99 -2.55 0.23
N ILE A 144 6.63 -1.28 0.06
CA ILE A 144 7.60 -0.19 -0.15
C ILE A 144 8.52 -0.03 1.06
N CYS A 145 7.97 -0.02 2.28
CA CYS A 145 8.79 0.09 3.49
C CYS A 145 9.75 -1.10 3.63
N ALA A 146 9.27 -2.32 3.38
CA ALA A 146 10.10 -3.52 3.44
C ALA A 146 11.24 -3.49 2.41
N ALA A 147 10.96 -3.07 1.17
CA ALA A 147 11.96 -2.92 0.12
C ALA A 147 13.02 -1.88 0.50
N ALA A 148 12.59 -0.66 0.87
CA ALA A 148 13.50 0.42 1.22
C ALA A 148 14.40 0.06 2.41
N LEU A 149 13.82 -0.47 3.49
CA LEU A 149 14.59 -0.87 4.68
C LEU A 149 15.59 -1.98 4.35
N SER A 150 15.21 -2.97 3.52
CA SER A 150 16.12 -4.04 3.13
C SER A 150 17.27 -3.52 2.28
N LEU A 151 17.03 -2.58 1.36
CA LEU A 151 18.10 -2.00 0.54
C LEU A 151 19.05 -1.11 1.35
N LEU A 152 18.52 -0.33 2.29
CA LEU A 152 19.34 0.50 3.18
C LEU A 152 20.30 -0.33 4.05
N GLU A 153 19.93 -1.56 4.41
CA GLU A 153 20.82 -2.48 5.14
C GLU A 153 22.02 -2.95 4.30
N HIS A 154 21.91 -2.93 2.96
CA HIS A 154 22.96 -3.38 2.04
C HIS A 154 23.72 -2.22 1.39
N HIS A 155 23.15 -1.02 1.40
CA HIS A 155 23.63 0.15 0.65
C HIS A 155 23.66 1.41 1.53
N GLU A 156 24.43 1.39 2.63
CA GLU A 156 24.40 2.40 3.71
C GLU A 156 24.64 3.86 3.25
N ASP A 157 25.30 4.09 2.12
CA ASP A 157 25.63 5.42 1.59
C ASP A 157 24.99 5.72 0.21
N THR A 158 24.13 4.84 -0.29
CA THR A 158 23.56 4.98 -1.64
C THR A 158 22.10 5.43 -1.56
N PRO A 159 21.68 6.44 -2.34
CA PRO A 159 20.27 6.79 -2.44
C PRO A 159 19.43 5.58 -2.88
N VAL A 160 18.29 5.37 -2.23
CA VAL A 160 17.35 4.30 -2.56
C VAL A 160 16.11 4.90 -3.19
N VAL A 161 15.75 4.43 -4.39
CA VAL A 161 14.52 4.80 -5.07
C VAL A 161 13.60 3.60 -5.13
N ILE A 162 12.43 3.69 -4.51
CA ILE A 162 11.38 2.69 -4.64
C ILE A 162 10.30 3.19 -5.59
N LEU A 163 9.99 2.36 -6.58
CA LEU A 163 8.88 2.53 -7.50
C LEU A 163 7.70 1.67 -7.04
N CYS A 164 6.49 2.20 -7.14
CA CYS A 164 5.24 1.48 -6.85
C CYS A 164 4.13 2.01 -7.75
N ASP A 165 3.19 1.16 -8.16
CA ASP A 165 2.09 1.56 -9.03
C ASP A 165 0.84 2.09 -8.32
N SER A 166 0.86 2.07 -6.98
CA SER A 166 -0.17 2.65 -6.14
C SER A 166 0.12 4.11 -5.79
N VAL A 167 -0.62 5.02 -6.42
CA VAL A 167 -0.58 6.47 -6.12
C VAL A 167 -0.88 6.73 -4.64
N GLU A 168 -1.87 6.05 -4.07
CA GLU A 168 -2.25 6.19 -2.65
C GLU A 168 -1.07 5.86 -1.72
N ALA A 169 -0.35 4.77 -1.99
CA ALA A 169 0.79 4.36 -1.17
C ALA A 169 1.98 5.31 -1.31
N VAL A 170 2.27 5.74 -2.54
CA VAL A 170 3.31 6.73 -2.85
C VAL A 170 3.03 8.06 -2.14
N GLU A 171 1.78 8.52 -2.15
CA GLU A 171 1.36 9.75 -1.45
C GLU A 171 1.47 9.63 0.07
N ALA A 172 1.01 8.51 0.64
CA ALA A 172 1.06 8.26 2.08
C ALA A 172 2.50 8.28 2.61
N ILE A 173 3.43 7.57 1.93
CA ILE A 173 4.83 7.54 2.31
C ILE A 173 5.49 8.90 2.11
N ASN A 174 5.34 9.51 0.95
CA ASN A 174 5.99 10.79 0.68
C ASN A 174 5.51 11.88 1.65
N THR A 175 4.26 11.82 2.10
CA THR A 175 3.76 12.72 3.14
C THR A 175 4.51 12.51 4.46
N ALA A 176 4.65 11.27 4.94
CA ALA A 176 5.38 10.94 6.16
C ALA A 176 6.89 11.28 6.07
N LEU A 177 7.52 11.03 4.93
CA LEU A 177 8.95 11.35 4.72
C LEU A 177 9.20 12.87 4.72
N ARG A 178 8.33 13.65 4.08
CA ARG A 178 8.43 15.12 4.04
C ARG A 178 8.16 15.76 5.41
N SER A 179 7.15 15.29 6.13
CA SER A 179 6.81 15.80 7.47
C SER A 179 7.78 15.30 8.55
N ALA A 180 8.55 14.26 8.27
CA ALA A 180 9.33 13.51 9.26
C ALA A 180 8.45 12.97 10.41
N ASP A 181 7.18 12.69 10.12
CA ASP A 181 6.19 12.20 11.07
C ASP A 181 5.50 10.95 10.51
N PRO A 182 5.75 9.75 11.08
CA PRO A 182 5.07 8.53 10.64
C PRO A 182 3.56 8.57 10.86
N ALA A 183 3.07 9.40 11.79
CA ALA A 183 1.64 9.55 12.03
C ALA A 183 0.88 10.20 10.87
N ALA A 184 1.59 10.93 9.99
CA ALA A 184 1.00 11.52 8.80
C ALA A 184 0.42 10.48 7.82
N ALA A 185 0.89 9.23 7.89
CA ALA A 185 0.36 8.11 7.09
C ALA A 185 -0.73 7.30 7.79
N HIS A 186 -1.10 7.60 9.05
CA HIS A 186 -2.05 6.77 9.82
C HIS A 186 -3.45 6.67 9.21
N ARG A 187 -3.86 7.59 8.34
CA ARG A 187 -5.12 7.47 7.59
C ARG A 187 -5.10 6.28 6.63
N THR A 188 -3.94 5.95 6.06
CA THR A 188 -3.73 4.79 5.19
C THR A 188 -3.33 3.54 6.00
N LEU A 189 -2.66 3.71 7.14
CA LEU A 189 -2.10 2.61 7.93
C LEU A 189 -2.98 2.27 9.14
N LEU A 190 -3.76 1.20 9.04
CA LEU A 190 -4.62 0.72 10.13
C LEU A 190 -3.89 -0.27 11.05
N PHE A 191 -3.09 -1.18 10.49
CA PHE A 191 -2.44 -2.27 11.20
C PHE A 191 -1.13 -1.82 11.88
N PRO A 192 -0.81 -2.33 13.09
CA PRO A 192 0.41 -1.96 13.80
C PRO A 192 1.71 -2.28 13.04
N GLU A 193 1.73 -3.36 12.27
CA GLU A 193 2.90 -3.83 11.52
C GLU A 193 3.32 -2.82 10.45
N SER A 194 2.36 -2.31 9.68
CA SER A 194 2.61 -1.29 8.65
C SER A 194 3.07 0.04 9.27
N ARG A 195 2.49 0.43 10.41
CA ARG A 195 2.92 1.61 11.19
C ARG A 195 4.34 1.47 11.72
N HIS A 196 4.72 0.29 12.21
CA HIS A 196 6.08 0.05 12.71
C HIS A 196 7.12 0.14 11.59
N LEU A 197 6.81 -0.38 10.40
CA LEU A 197 7.66 -0.24 9.23
C LEU A 197 7.79 1.22 8.78
N MET A 198 6.69 1.97 8.76
CA MET A 198 6.72 3.41 8.46
C MET A 198 7.60 4.19 9.45
N ASP A 199 7.45 3.93 10.76
CA ASP A 199 8.28 4.54 11.81
C ASP A 199 9.78 4.26 11.60
N ARG A 200 10.13 3.02 11.23
CA ARG A 200 11.50 2.68 10.84
C ARG A 200 11.96 3.44 9.60
N LEU A 201 11.14 3.49 8.56
CA LEU A 201 11.50 4.15 7.30
C LEU A 201 11.73 5.65 7.47
N VAL A 202 10.89 6.33 8.25
CA VAL A 202 11.00 7.78 8.50
C VAL A 202 12.35 8.15 9.14
N ARG A 203 12.95 7.25 9.96
CA ARG A 203 14.31 7.46 10.48
C ARG A 203 15.39 7.52 9.39
N HIS A 204 15.13 6.92 8.23
CA HIS A 204 16.01 6.90 7.06
C HIS A 204 15.47 7.77 5.91
N ARG A 205 14.68 8.81 6.20
CA ARG A 205 14.00 9.63 5.18
C ARG A 205 14.90 10.37 4.18
N HIS A 206 16.18 10.57 4.49
CA HIS A 206 17.09 11.34 3.64
C HIS A 206 17.59 10.58 2.40
N PRO A 207 18.05 9.33 2.53
CA PRO A 207 18.43 8.53 1.36
C PRO A 207 17.26 7.96 0.56
N VAL A 208 16.02 8.00 1.05
CA VAL A 208 14.88 7.31 0.43
C VAL A 208 14.03 8.25 -0.42
N GLN A 209 13.72 7.82 -1.63
CA GLN A 209 12.71 8.42 -2.50
C GLN A 209 11.68 7.37 -2.93
N VAL A 210 10.41 7.75 -2.97
CA VAL A 210 9.34 6.90 -3.47
C VAL A 210 8.64 7.59 -4.63
N ARG A 211 8.56 6.92 -5.79
CA ARG A 211 7.96 7.48 -7.01
C ARG A 211 6.90 6.54 -7.57
N TRP A 212 5.87 7.14 -8.16
CA TRP A 212 4.82 6.39 -8.82
C TRP A 212 5.31 5.83 -10.17
N LEU A 213 5.12 4.54 -10.39
CA LEU A 213 5.34 3.86 -11.67
C LEU A 213 3.98 3.54 -12.30
N LYS A 214 3.86 3.64 -13.62
CA LYS A 214 2.63 3.19 -14.28
C LYS A 214 2.59 1.65 -14.26
N GLY A 215 1.62 1.08 -13.55
CA GLY A 215 1.41 -0.37 -13.49
C GLY A 215 1.03 -0.99 -14.84
N HIS A 216 1.29 -2.30 -14.97
CA HIS A 216 0.90 -3.16 -16.11
C HIS A 216 1.37 -2.68 -17.50
N ILE A 217 2.50 -1.97 -17.56
CA ILE A 217 3.14 -1.59 -18.84
C ILE A 217 4.17 -2.62 -19.33
N GLY A 218 4.28 -3.78 -18.68
CA GLY A 218 5.30 -4.79 -18.97
C GLY A 218 6.69 -4.45 -18.42
N HIS A 219 6.75 -3.76 -17.27
CA HIS A 219 8.01 -3.45 -16.60
C HIS A 219 8.50 -4.68 -15.82
N ASP A 220 9.65 -5.25 -16.22
CA ASP A 220 10.13 -6.55 -15.71
C ASP A 220 10.24 -6.62 -14.17
N LEU A 221 10.75 -5.57 -13.52
CA LEU A 221 10.84 -5.53 -12.05
C LEU A 221 9.46 -5.45 -11.39
N ASN A 222 8.48 -4.80 -12.03
CA ASN A 222 7.11 -4.68 -11.48
C ASN A 222 6.41 -6.03 -11.56
N GLU A 223 6.46 -6.68 -12.73
CA GLU A 223 5.90 -8.02 -12.91
C GLU A 223 6.53 -9.06 -11.97
N THR A 224 7.82 -8.87 -11.66
CA THR A 224 8.53 -9.69 -10.67
C THR A 224 8.04 -9.42 -9.25
N ALA A 225 7.95 -8.16 -8.83
CA ALA A 225 7.46 -7.76 -7.52
C ALA A 225 6.03 -8.31 -7.30
N ASP A 226 5.16 -8.16 -8.30
CA ASP A 226 3.78 -8.66 -8.32
C ASP A 226 3.72 -10.20 -8.18
N ALA A 227 4.59 -10.91 -8.91
CA ALA A 227 4.68 -12.37 -8.81
C ALA A 227 5.11 -12.83 -7.40
N PHE A 228 6.04 -12.11 -6.77
CA PHE A 228 6.44 -12.35 -5.39
C PHE A 228 5.32 -12.03 -4.39
N ALA A 229 4.62 -10.91 -4.55
CA ALA A 229 3.49 -10.54 -3.71
C ALA A 229 2.38 -11.60 -3.75
N ARG A 230 2.02 -12.07 -4.94
CA ARG A 230 1.04 -13.15 -5.11
C ARG A 230 1.50 -14.48 -4.53
N LEU A 231 2.79 -14.83 -4.67
CA LEU A 231 3.36 -16.02 -4.04
C LEU A 231 3.24 -15.93 -2.52
N ALA A 232 3.59 -14.78 -1.94
CA ALA A 232 3.52 -14.53 -0.51
C ALA A 232 2.08 -14.63 0.01
N LEU A 233 1.12 -13.98 -0.64
CA LEU A 233 -0.29 -14.05 -0.27
C LEU A 233 -0.82 -15.49 -0.32
N ARG A 234 -0.52 -16.23 -1.39
CA ARG A 234 -0.96 -17.63 -1.54
C ARG A 234 -0.36 -18.53 -0.46
N ARG A 235 0.88 -18.27 -0.05
CA ARG A 235 1.53 -18.98 1.06
C ARG A 235 0.86 -18.64 2.39
N ALA A 236 0.65 -17.36 2.69
CA ALA A 236 0.04 -16.89 3.93
C ALA A 236 -1.39 -17.41 4.12
N THR A 237 -2.16 -17.45 3.02
CA THR A 237 -3.54 -17.96 3.02
C THR A 237 -3.64 -19.48 2.96
N GLY A 238 -2.51 -20.20 2.88
CA GLY A 238 -2.50 -21.67 2.76
C GLY A 238 -3.02 -22.20 1.43
N ARG A 239 -3.19 -21.35 0.41
CA ARG A 239 -3.64 -21.74 -0.95
C ARG A 239 -2.60 -22.54 -1.72
N ILE A 240 -1.34 -22.57 -1.25
CA ILE A 240 -0.28 -23.42 -1.78
C ILE A 240 0.48 -24.16 -0.66
N PRO A 241 0.87 -25.43 -0.89
CA PRO A 241 1.69 -26.15 0.08
C PRO A 241 3.15 -25.61 0.06
N PRO A 242 3.88 -25.71 1.18
CA PRO A 242 5.25 -25.17 1.29
C PRO A 242 6.23 -25.67 0.23
N SER A 243 6.10 -26.93 -0.21
CA SER A 243 6.96 -27.51 -1.25
C SER A 243 6.68 -26.92 -2.65
N ALA A 244 5.44 -26.55 -2.94
CA ALA A 244 5.08 -25.85 -4.18
C ALA A 244 5.56 -24.40 -4.14
N ALA A 245 5.38 -23.72 -3.00
CA ALA A 245 5.87 -22.35 -2.80
C ALA A 245 7.38 -22.24 -3.06
N ARG A 246 8.20 -23.13 -2.50
CA ARG A 246 9.66 -23.17 -2.75
C ARG A 246 10.02 -23.40 -4.22
N LYS A 247 9.25 -24.23 -4.94
CA LYS A 247 9.48 -24.47 -6.37
C LYS A 247 9.16 -23.24 -7.21
N GLU A 248 8.09 -22.53 -6.84
CA GLU A 248 7.65 -21.30 -7.49
C GLU A 248 8.64 -20.16 -7.22
N GLU A 249 9.07 -19.97 -5.98
CA GLU A 249 10.16 -19.07 -5.60
C GLU A 249 11.43 -19.33 -6.42
N ALA A 250 11.91 -20.58 -6.47
CA ALA A 250 13.07 -20.94 -7.27
C ALA A 250 12.87 -20.70 -8.78
N ARG A 251 11.63 -20.71 -9.27
CA ARG A 251 11.30 -20.36 -10.66
C ARG A 251 11.38 -18.84 -10.86
N LEU A 252 10.83 -18.04 -9.97
CA LEU A 252 10.89 -16.58 -10.03
C LEU A 252 12.34 -16.08 -10.03
N LEU A 253 13.16 -16.60 -9.11
CA LEU A 253 14.59 -16.26 -9.03
C LEU A 253 15.37 -16.65 -10.31
N ARG A 254 15.03 -17.79 -10.95
CA ARG A 254 15.66 -18.18 -12.22
C ARG A 254 15.26 -17.27 -13.38
N LEU A 255 14.02 -16.79 -13.43
CA LEU A 255 13.56 -15.90 -14.49
C LEU A 255 14.30 -14.57 -14.44
N LEU A 256 14.50 -14.02 -13.23
CA LEU A 256 15.33 -12.84 -13.02
C LEU A 256 16.78 -13.04 -13.46
N GLY A 257 17.42 -14.13 -13.01
CA GLY A 257 18.80 -14.43 -13.37
C GLY A 257 19.02 -14.75 -14.85
N SER A 258 17.97 -15.11 -15.59
CA SER A 258 18.04 -15.35 -17.04
C SER A 258 17.81 -14.09 -17.87
N GLY A 259 17.28 -13.01 -17.27
CA GLY A 259 17.07 -11.70 -17.90
C GLY A 259 18.29 -10.78 -17.84
N ALA A 260 19.23 -11.03 -16.93
CA ALA A 260 20.51 -10.32 -16.82
C ALA A 260 21.52 -10.76 -17.91
N GLY A 261 21.14 -10.66 -19.18
CA GLY A 261 22.12 -10.58 -20.27
C GLY A 261 22.81 -9.20 -20.23
N PRO A 262 24.09 -9.08 -20.61
CA PRO A 262 24.79 -7.81 -20.55
C PRO A 262 24.05 -6.78 -21.40
N LEU A 263 23.53 -5.72 -20.77
CA LEU A 263 23.19 -4.47 -21.45
C LEU A 263 24.50 -3.91 -22.01
N LEU A 264 24.82 -4.36 -23.23
CA LEU A 264 25.90 -3.83 -24.04
C LEU A 264 25.58 -2.35 -24.29
N ALA A 265 26.35 -1.49 -23.63
CA ALA A 265 26.51 -0.09 -24.01
C ALA A 265 26.84 -0.03 -25.51
N ALA A 266 25.92 0.52 -26.30
CA ALA A 266 26.22 0.94 -27.66
C ALA A 266 26.93 2.29 -27.58
N ALA A 267 28.20 2.28 -28.01
CA ALA A 267 29.05 3.43 -28.24
C ALA A 267 28.56 4.33 -29.39
#